data_AF-A0A5B9QZ86-F1
#
_entry.id   AF-A0A5B9QZ86-F1
#
_cell.length_a   1.000
_cell.length_b   1.000
_cell.length_c   1.000
_cell.angle_alpha   90.00
_cell.angle_beta   90.00
_cell.angle_gamma   90.00
#
_symmetry.space_group_name_H-M   'P 1'
#
loop_
_entity.id
_entity.type
_entity.pdbx_description
1 polymer ?
#
loop_
_entity_poly.entity_id
_entity_poly.type
_entity_poly.pdbx_seq_one_letter_code
_entity_poly.pdbx_strand_id
1 'polypeptide(L)'
;MFQFRFDSLLRLRESERDAARQEVADGHQAMGILQQQREDLEQQRQQLRDTAQRRMSEASISVDTMLNQGRYDVQLAAEIQGIASNMAAVEKEIERRQTRLQAADIEVKRLERLRETQQQQWNADQLAAQQADLDEIATLRFARASRNQGAHRWD
;
A
#
# COMPACT_ATOMS: atom_id res chain seq x y z
N MET A 1 32.76 -2.43 -0.51
CA MET A 1 31.31 -2.70 -0.47
C MET A 1 30.57 -1.41 -0.79
N PHE A 2 29.52 -1.46 -1.61
CA PHE A 2 28.72 -0.28 -1.94
C PHE A 2 27.95 0.25 -0.73
N GLN A 3 27.88 1.57 -0.60
CA GLN A 3 27.09 2.26 0.41
C GLN A 3 26.23 3.34 -0.25
N PHE A 4 24.91 3.25 -0.06
CA PHE A 4 23.99 4.24 -0.59
C PHE A 4 23.84 5.40 0.40
N ARG A 5 24.25 6.61 0.02
CA ARG A 5 24.23 7.76 0.95
C ARG A 5 22.84 8.16 1.45
N PHE A 6 21.78 7.74 0.75
CA PHE A 6 20.40 8.05 1.11
C PHE A 6 19.67 6.85 1.74
N ASP A 7 20.39 5.86 2.26
CA ASP A 7 19.77 4.67 2.88
C ASP A 7 18.82 5.05 4.02
N SER A 8 19.21 5.98 4.90
CA SER A 8 18.34 6.46 5.98
C SER A 8 17.07 7.15 5.47
N LEU A 9 17.18 7.90 4.37
CA LEU A 9 16.04 8.56 3.75
C LEU A 9 15.11 7.54 3.08
N LEU A 10 15.67 6.53 2.41
CA LEU A 10 14.90 5.44 1.81
C LEU A 10 14.08 4.71 2.88
N ARG A 11 14.70 4.34 4.01
CA ARG A 11 14.00 3.70 5.13
C ARG A 11 12.88 4.57 5.71
N LEU A 12 13.11 5.88 5.83
CA LEU A 12 12.07 6.81 6.27
C LEU A 12 10.89 6.81 5.29
N ARG A 13 11.14 6.89 3.98
CA ARG A 13 10.08 6.85 2.96
C ARG A 13 9.33 5.52 2.92
N GLU A 14 10.02 4.40 3.12
CA GLU A 14 9.39 3.08 3.26
C GLU A 14 8.46 3.05 4.46
N SER A 15 8.88 3.57 5.61
CA SER A 15 8.03 3.68 6.80
C SER A 15 6.81 4.59 6.57
N GLU A 16 6.98 5.71 5.88
CA GLU A 16 5.87 6.62 5.54
C GLU A 16 4.86 5.94 4.59
N ARG A 17 5.36 5.20 3.59
CA ARG A 17 4.53 4.40 2.68
C ARG A 17 3.77 3.33 3.44
N ASP A 18 4.42 2.60 4.33
CA ASP A 18 3.80 1.51 5.08
C ASP A 18 2.75 2.05 6.06
N ALA A 19 2.99 3.21 6.69
CA ALA A 19 1.97 3.92 7.45
C ALA A 19 0.77 4.32 6.57
N ALA A 20 1.02 4.86 5.37
CA ALA A 20 -0.05 5.20 4.43
C ALA A 20 -0.87 3.98 3.96
N ARG A 21 -0.23 2.81 3.79
CA ARG A 21 -0.92 1.54 3.51
C ARG A 21 -1.84 1.15 4.65
N GLN A 22 -1.36 1.26 5.89
CA GLN A 22 -2.16 0.95 7.07
C GLN A 22 -3.39 1.87 7.16
N GLU A 23 -3.23 3.18 6.94
CA GLU A 23 -4.36 4.12 6.99
C GLU A 23 -5.43 3.82 5.91
N VAL A 24 -5.03 3.35 4.72
CA VAL A 24 -5.98 2.89 3.69
C VAL A 24 -6.71 1.63 4.16
N ALA A 25 -5.99 0.67 4.74
CA ALA A 25 -6.58 -0.55 5.27
C ALA A 25 -7.59 -0.25 6.40
N ASP A 26 -7.23 0.63 7.33
CA ASP A 26 -8.12 1.08 8.41
C ASP A 26 -9.39 1.75 7.87
N GLY A 27 -9.26 2.52 6.78
CA GLY A 27 -10.40 3.14 6.09
C GLY A 27 -11.35 2.09 5.53
N HIS A 28 -10.84 1.08 4.83
CA HIS A 28 -11.67 -0.03 4.32
C HIS A 28 -12.29 -0.87 5.43
N GLN A 29 -11.59 -1.08 6.54
CA GLN A 29 -12.15 -1.75 7.72
C GLN A 29 -13.33 -0.95 8.30
N ALA A 30 -13.17 0.36 8.46
CA ALA A 30 -14.25 1.23 8.92
C ALA A 30 -15.46 1.20 7.97
N MET A 31 -15.22 1.20 6.66
CA MET A 31 -16.28 1.04 5.65
C MET A 31 -17.02 -0.30 5.82
N GLY A 32 -16.29 -1.40 6.01
CA GLY A 32 -16.89 -2.72 6.23
C GLY A 32 -17.78 -2.76 7.47
N ILE A 33 -17.37 -2.12 8.56
CA ILE A 33 -18.18 -2.00 9.78
C ILE A 33 -19.48 -1.23 9.51
N LEU A 34 -19.41 -0.09 8.82
CA LEU A 34 -20.59 0.71 8.48
C LEU A 34 -21.54 -0.05 7.54
N GLN A 35 -21.01 -0.77 6.56
CA GLN A 35 -21.79 -1.59 5.64
C GLN A 35 -22.55 -2.69 6.40
N GLN A 36 -21.88 -3.39 7.32
CA GLN A 36 -22.53 -4.41 8.16
C GLN A 36 -23.64 -3.80 9.03
N GLN A 37 -23.38 -2.66 9.67
CA GLN A 37 -24.40 -1.97 10.47
C GLN A 37 -25.61 -1.56 9.64
N ARG A 38 -25.40 -1.09 8.40
CA ARG A 38 -26.49 -0.75 7.48
C ARG A 38 -27.33 -1.97 7.14
N GLU A 39 -26.66 -3.08 6.78
CA GLU A 39 -27.33 -4.34 6.44
C GLU A 39 -28.14 -4.88 7.62
N ASP A 40 -27.60 -4.83 8.84
CA ASP A 40 -28.31 -5.26 10.05
C ASP A 40 -29.58 -4.43 10.28
N LEU A 41 -29.52 -3.10 10.10
CA LEU A 41 -30.70 -2.22 10.22
C LEU A 41 -31.71 -2.44 9.09
N GLU A 42 -31.25 -2.66 7.86
CA GLU A 42 -32.10 -3.00 6.72
C GLU A 42 -32.85 -4.31 6.97
N GLN A 43 -32.17 -5.33 7.50
CA GLN A 43 -32.79 -6.60 7.89
C GLN A 43 -33.81 -6.42 9.00
N GLN A 44 -33.47 -5.67 10.06
CA GLN A 44 -34.40 -5.37 11.16
C GLN A 44 -35.66 -4.64 10.64
N ARG A 45 -35.48 -3.68 9.75
CA ARG A 45 -36.57 -2.92 9.14
C ARG A 45 -37.46 -3.81 8.26
N GLN A 46 -36.87 -4.75 7.52
CA GLN A 46 -37.63 -5.72 6.73
C GLN A 46 -38.43 -6.67 7.64
N GLN A 47 -37.82 -7.19 8.71
CA GLN A 47 -38.51 -8.05 9.69
C GLN A 47 -39.68 -7.33 10.36
N LEU A 48 -39.52 -6.05 10.68
CA LEU A 48 -40.59 -5.21 11.24
C LEU A 48 -41.78 -5.13 10.28
N ARG A 49 -41.52 -4.90 8.99
CA ARG A 49 -42.54 -4.81 7.93
C ARG A 49 -43.25 -6.13 7.71
N ASP A 50 -42.51 -7.23 7.65
CA ASP A 50 -43.08 -8.58 7.49
C ASP A 50 -44.00 -8.94 8.67
N THR A 51 -43.59 -8.58 9.89
CA THR A 51 -44.38 -8.81 11.10
C THR A 51 -45.65 -7.96 11.11
N ALA A 52 -45.56 -6.68 10.72
CA ALA A 52 -46.73 -5.81 10.58
C ALA A 52 -47.72 -6.36 9.55
N GLN A 53 -47.23 -6.82 8.38
CA GLN A 53 -48.05 -7.38 7.31
C GLN A 53 -48.80 -8.66 7.77
N ARG A 54 -48.14 -9.58 8.46
CA ARG A 54 -48.78 -10.79 9.01
C ARG A 54 -49.88 -10.46 10.00
N ARG A 55 -49.63 -9.53 10.93
CA ARG A 55 -50.64 -9.11 11.92
C ARG A 55 -51.84 -8.41 11.29
N MET A 56 -51.63 -7.65 10.20
CA MET A 56 -52.73 -7.06 9.45
C MET A 56 -53.62 -8.13 8.79
N SER A 57 -53.03 -9.22 8.28
CA SER A 57 -53.80 -10.33 7.70
C SER A 57 -54.59 -11.15 8.74
N GLU A 58 -54.18 -11.13 9.99
CA GLU A 58 -54.83 -11.85 11.10
C GLU A 58 -55.91 -11.00 11.82
N ALA A 59 -56.21 -9.79 11.32
CA ALA A 59 -57.21 -8.86 11.87
C ALA A 59 -57.04 -8.52 13.37
N SER A 60 -55.85 -8.69 13.94
CA SER A 60 -55.57 -8.58 15.38
C SER A 60 -54.84 -7.28 15.79
N ILE A 61 -54.82 -6.26 14.93
CA ILE A 61 -54.00 -5.07 15.13
C ILE A 61 -54.78 -3.91 15.78
N SER A 62 -54.19 -3.30 16.82
CA SER A 62 -54.66 -2.03 17.38
C SER A 62 -54.01 -0.85 16.67
N VAL A 63 -54.71 0.28 16.59
CA VAL A 63 -54.20 1.54 16.02
C VAL A 63 -52.90 1.99 16.71
N ASP A 64 -52.80 1.80 18.02
CA ASP A 64 -51.61 2.14 18.80
C ASP A 64 -50.39 1.31 18.36
N THR A 65 -50.60 0.02 18.06
CA THR A 65 -49.54 -0.86 17.56
C THR A 65 -49.05 -0.41 16.18
N MET A 66 -49.95 -0.01 15.29
CA MET A 66 -49.57 0.51 13.97
C MET A 66 -48.78 1.81 14.07
N LEU A 67 -49.18 2.73 14.94
CA LEU A 67 -48.48 4.00 15.16
C LEU A 67 -47.06 3.77 15.71
N ASN A 68 -46.91 2.88 16.68
CA ASN A 68 -45.60 2.56 17.26
C ASN A 68 -44.67 1.90 16.23
N GLN A 69 -45.18 0.97 15.42
CA GLN A 69 -44.41 0.35 14.34
C GLN A 69 -44.00 1.36 13.26
N GLY A 70 -44.92 2.26 12.86
CA GLY A 70 -44.61 3.31 11.88
C GLY A 70 -43.52 4.28 12.36
N ARG A 71 -43.58 4.69 13.63
CA ARG A 71 -42.52 5.54 14.23
C ARG A 71 -41.17 4.83 14.24
N TYR A 72 -41.15 3.55 14.59
CA TYR A 72 -39.93 2.77 14.59
C TYR A 72 -39.36 2.55 13.18
N ASP A 73 -40.19 2.30 12.16
CA ASP A 73 -39.72 2.24 10.75
C ASP A 73 -39.08 3.55 10.30
N VAL A 74 -39.66 4.70 10.68
CA VAL A 74 -39.10 6.03 10.38
C VAL A 74 -37.76 6.24 11.09
N GLN A 75 -37.64 5.82 12.35
CA GLN A 75 -36.37 5.88 13.07
C GLN A 75 -35.29 5.05 12.39
N LEU A 76 -35.58 3.78 12.07
CA LEU A 76 -34.64 2.90 11.36
C LEU A 76 -34.24 3.48 10.00
N ALA A 77 -35.19 4.08 9.26
CA ALA A 77 -34.90 4.74 8.00
C ALA A 77 -33.93 5.92 8.16
N ALA A 78 -34.10 6.72 9.22
CA ALA A 78 -33.21 7.84 9.51
C ALA A 78 -31.81 7.36 9.91
N GLU A 79 -31.71 6.29 10.70
CA GLU A 79 -30.43 5.68 11.08
C GLU A 79 -29.69 5.11 9.86
N ILE A 80 -30.38 4.37 8.98
CA ILE A 80 -29.82 3.87 7.71
C ILE A 80 -29.30 5.03 6.86
N GLN A 81 -30.06 6.12 6.74
CA GLN A 81 -29.64 7.30 5.98
C GLN A 81 -28.41 7.98 6.61
N GLY A 82 -28.34 8.03 7.95
CA GLY A 82 -27.17 8.53 8.68
C GLY A 82 -25.92 7.70 8.40
N ILE A 83 -26.04 6.37 8.44
CA ILE A 83 -24.94 5.47 8.09
C ILE A 83 -24.51 5.67 6.63
N ALA A 84 -25.45 5.78 5.69
CA ALA A 84 -25.13 6.03 4.29
C ALA A 84 -24.34 7.35 4.09
N SER A 85 -24.69 8.41 4.83
CA SER A 85 -23.93 9.66 4.82
C SER A 85 -22.52 9.48 5.41
N ASN A 86 -22.39 8.70 6.49
CA ASN A 86 -21.08 8.41 7.09
C ASN A 86 -20.21 7.58 6.14
N MET A 87 -20.77 6.58 5.46
CA MET A 87 -20.08 5.82 4.43
C MET A 87 -19.57 6.73 3.32
N ALA A 88 -20.39 7.64 2.80
CA ALA A 88 -19.96 8.58 1.77
C ALA A 88 -18.80 9.50 2.25
N ALA A 89 -18.75 9.83 3.54
CA ALA A 89 -17.62 10.58 4.12
C ALA A 89 -16.36 9.71 4.24
N VAL A 90 -16.50 8.45 4.68
CA VAL A 90 -15.39 7.49 4.75
C VAL A 90 -14.82 7.19 3.37
N GLU A 91 -15.65 7.05 2.34
CA GLU A 91 -15.23 6.83 0.95
C GLU A 91 -14.29 7.94 0.47
N LYS A 92 -14.69 9.21 0.64
CA LYS A 92 -13.86 10.38 0.29
C LYS A 92 -12.54 10.39 1.04
N GLU A 93 -12.56 9.95 2.29
CA GLU A 93 -11.35 9.87 3.10
C GLU A 93 -10.42 8.73 2.65
N ILE A 94 -10.97 7.59 2.24
CA ILE A 94 -10.22 6.49 1.62
C ILE A 94 -9.54 6.99 0.33
N GLU A 95 -10.27 7.68 -0.55
CA GLU A 95 -9.70 8.25 -1.80
C GLU A 95 -8.54 9.22 -1.51
N ARG A 96 -8.68 10.07 -0.49
CA ARG A 96 -7.62 10.98 -0.05
C ARG A 96 -6.39 10.20 0.44
N ARG A 97 -6.60 9.15 1.23
CA ARG A 97 -5.52 8.29 1.74
C ARG A 97 -4.83 7.49 0.63
N GLN A 98 -5.58 7.00 -0.35
CA GLN A 98 -5.04 6.32 -1.53
C GLN A 98 -4.14 7.25 -2.36
N THR A 99 -4.54 8.51 -2.53
CA THR A 99 -3.72 9.52 -3.19
C THR A 99 -2.39 9.75 -2.45
N ARG A 100 -2.44 9.83 -1.11
CA ARG A 100 -1.23 9.95 -0.27
C ARG A 100 -0.33 8.70 -0.38
N LEU A 101 -0.93 7.51 -0.37
CA LEU A 101 -0.20 6.26 -0.56
C LEU A 101 0.50 6.22 -1.93
N GLN A 102 -0.19 6.62 -3.00
CA GLN A 102 0.39 6.69 -4.33
C GLN A 102 1.60 7.63 -4.38
N ALA A 103 1.52 8.80 -3.75
CA ALA A 103 2.65 9.72 -3.65
C ALA A 103 3.83 9.11 -2.87
N ALA A 104 3.57 8.42 -1.76
CA ALA A 104 4.60 7.75 -0.97
C ALA A 104 5.27 6.60 -1.76
N ASP A 105 4.49 5.81 -2.49
CA ASP A 105 5.01 4.75 -3.38
C ASP A 105 5.93 5.31 -4.47
N ILE A 106 5.58 6.47 -5.05
CA ILE A 106 6.41 7.12 -6.08
C ILE A 106 7.76 7.54 -5.51
N GLU A 107 7.79 8.14 -4.31
CA GLU A 107 9.03 8.60 -3.67
C GLU A 107 9.95 7.43 -3.31
N VAL A 108 9.39 6.32 -2.79
CA VAL A 108 10.18 5.10 -2.53
C VAL A 108 10.77 4.56 -3.82
N LYS A 109 9.96 4.37 -4.86
CA LYS A 109 10.42 3.86 -6.18
C LYS A 109 11.51 4.75 -6.78
N ARG A 110 11.41 6.06 -6.60
CA ARG A 110 12.42 7.03 -7.06
C ARG A 110 13.77 6.78 -6.38
N LEU A 111 13.77 6.59 -5.06
CA LEU A 111 15.00 6.34 -4.28
C LEU A 111 15.59 4.95 -4.55
N GLU A 112 14.75 3.92 -4.70
CA GLU A 112 15.17 2.57 -5.07
C GLU A 112 15.87 2.57 -6.44
N ARG A 113 15.29 3.22 -7.45
CA ARG A 113 15.92 3.36 -8.78
C ARG A 113 17.26 4.09 -8.70
N LEU A 114 17.32 5.18 -7.92
CA LEU A 114 18.57 5.92 -7.74
C LEU A 114 19.66 5.04 -7.07
N ARG A 115 19.28 4.24 -6.08
CA ARG A 115 20.17 3.27 -5.43
C ARG A 115 20.68 2.24 -6.44
N GLU A 116 19.78 1.67 -7.23
CA GLU A 116 20.12 0.68 -8.25
C GLU A 116 21.12 1.25 -9.28
N THR A 117 20.85 2.45 -9.81
CA THR A 117 21.76 3.12 -10.76
C THR A 117 23.15 3.34 -10.13
N GLN A 118 23.22 3.82 -8.89
CA GLN A 118 24.50 4.04 -8.21
C GLN A 118 25.25 2.73 -7.93
N GLN A 119 24.52 1.67 -7.58
CA GLN A 119 25.09 0.34 -7.36
C GLN A 119 25.67 -0.24 -8.66
N GLN A 120 24.97 -0.08 -9.78
CA GLN A 120 25.44 -0.50 -11.10
C GLN A 120 26.71 0.27 -11.49
N GLN A 121 26.73 1.58 -11.32
CA GLN A 121 27.92 2.40 -11.58
C GLN A 121 29.11 1.96 -10.71
N TRP A 122 28.88 1.79 -9.41
CA TRP A 122 29.94 1.33 -8.50
C TRP A 122 30.49 -0.04 -8.91
N ASN A 123 29.63 -0.98 -9.31
CA ASN A 123 30.08 -2.28 -9.80
C ASN A 123 30.93 -2.17 -11.08
N ALA A 124 30.53 -1.31 -12.02
CA ALA A 124 31.27 -1.06 -13.25
C ALA A 124 32.66 -0.45 -12.95
N ASP A 125 32.73 0.52 -12.04
CA ASP A 125 33.98 1.16 -11.64
C ASP A 125 34.92 0.16 -10.95
N GLN A 126 34.38 -0.72 -10.08
CA GLN A 126 35.17 -1.78 -9.44
C GLN A 126 35.70 -2.79 -10.46
N LEU A 127 34.89 -3.19 -11.43
CA LEU A 127 35.32 -4.11 -12.48
C LEU A 127 36.41 -3.48 -13.36
N ALA A 128 36.25 -2.21 -13.74
CA ALA A 128 37.25 -1.48 -14.52
C ALA A 128 38.59 -1.35 -13.78
N ALA A 129 38.57 -1.05 -12.48
CA ALA A 129 39.77 -1.00 -11.65
C ALA A 129 40.47 -2.37 -11.58
N GLN A 130 39.70 -3.45 -11.37
CA GLN A 130 40.26 -4.82 -11.34
C GLN A 130 40.87 -5.23 -12.68
N GLN A 131 40.26 -4.85 -13.80
CA GLN A 131 40.81 -5.11 -15.14
C GLN A 131 42.11 -4.36 -15.36
N ALA A 132 42.17 -3.07 -14.98
CA ALA A 132 43.40 -2.27 -15.07
C ALA A 132 44.56 -2.88 -14.27
N ASP A 133 44.29 -3.35 -13.04
CA ASP A 133 45.29 -4.01 -12.20
C ASP A 133 45.82 -5.31 -12.85
N LEU A 134 44.94 -6.11 -13.46
CA LEU A 134 45.30 -7.35 -14.16
C LEU A 134 46.15 -7.08 -15.41
N ASP A 135 45.79 -6.06 -16.19
CA ASP A 135 46.52 -5.66 -17.39
C ASP A 135 47.92 -5.13 -17.05
N GLU A 136 48.06 -4.38 -15.95
CA GLU A 136 49.35 -3.94 -15.45
C GLU A 136 50.24 -5.14 -15.06
N ILE A 137 49.69 -6.10 -14.31
CA ILE A 137 50.41 -7.32 -13.91
C ILE A 137 50.83 -8.13 -15.15
N ALA A 138 49.94 -8.28 -16.14
CA ALA A 138 50.22 -8.98 -17.38
C ALA A 138 51.36 -8.31 -18.16
N THR A 139 51.33 -6.97 -18.26
CA THR A 139 52.36 -6.17 -18.93
C THR A 139 53.72 -6.32 -18.24
N LEU A 140 53.76 -6.24 -16.90
CA LEU A 140 54.99 -6.44 -16.12
C LEU A 140 55.57 -7.84 -16.29
N ARG A 141 54.72 -8.89 -16.29
CA ARG A 141 55.15 -10.27 -16.51
C ARG A 141 55.71 -10.47 -17.92
N PHE A 142 55.01 -9.97 -18.94
CA PHE A 142 55.47 -10.04 -20.32
C PHE A 142 56.82 -9.33 -20.51
N ALA A 143 56.98 -8.12 -19.95
CA ALA A 143 58.23 -7.36 -20.01
C ALA A 143 59.41 -8.02 -19.26
N ARG A 144 59.14 -8.88 -18.27
CA ARG A 144 60.16 -9.71 -17.60
C ARG A 144 60.53 -10.93 -18.43
N ALA A 145 59.55 -11.63 -19.00
CA ALA A 145 59.76 -12.80 -19.84
C ALA A 145 60.56 -12.48 -21.12
N SER A 146 60.24 -11.36 -21.78
CA SER A 146 60.94 -10.90 -22.99
C SER A 146 62.40 -10.49 -22.72
N ARG A 147 62.69 -9.92 -21.55
CA ARG A 147 64.07 -9.64 -21.11
C ARG A 147 64.90 -10.91 -20.91
N ASN A 148 64.33 -11.96 -20.32
CA ASN A 148 65.03 -13.23 -20.15
C ASN A 148 65.30 -13.97 -21.46
N GLN A 149 64.41 -13.86 -22.46
CA GLN A 149 64.62 -14.48 -23.78
C GLN A 149 65.66 -13.75 -24.63
N GLY A 150 65.83 -12.43 -24.45
CA GLY A 150 66.90 -11.66 -25.09
C GLY A 150 68.30 -11.99 -24.57
N ALA A 151 68.41 -12.39 -23.30
CA ALA A 151 69.68 -12.79 -22.68
C ALA A 151 70.18 -14.18 -23.12
N HIS A 152 69.31 -15.04 -23.65
CA HIS A 152 69.65 -16.40 -24.07
C HIS A 152 69.96 -16.54 -25.57
N ARG A 153 70.11 -15.42 -26.29
CA ARG A 153 70.40 -15.36 -27.73
C ARG A 153 71.83 -14.90 -28.09
N TRP A 154 72.69 -14.72 -27.09
CA TRP A 154 74.08 -14.24 -27.24
C TRP A 154 75.11 -15.09 -26.47
N ASP A 155 74.89 -16.41 -26.42
CA ASP A 155 75.92 -17.42 -26.12
C ASP A 155 76.05 -18.35 -27.34
#